data_AF-A0A0H3KWW8-F1
#
_entry.id   AF-A0A0H3KWW8-F1
#
_cell.length_a   1.000
_cell.length_b   1.000
_cell.length_c   1.000
_cell.angle_alpha   90.00
_cell.angle_beta   90.00
_cell.angle_gamma   90.00
#
_symmetry.space_group_name_H-M   'P 1'
#
loop_
_entity.id
_entity.type
_entity.pdbx_description
1 polymer ?
#
loop_
_entity_poly.entity_id
_entity_poly.type
_entity_poly.pdbx_seq_one_letter_code
_entity_poly.pdbx_strand_id
1 'polypeptide(L)'
;MAGTTQAATEEAALPVVDARALAAIVELADMLRQLGAASSGRPIDVAPFLDGLTAVSARIHRIKPLDAADRQLAARHYYAGVLAGACGDESAVALGVAERLARLAAGASRASMRRFAVLVRIGRLHGRAFAAHCERRARL
;
A
#
# COMPACT_ATOMS: atom_id res chain seq x y z
N MET A 1 -45.03 -7.61 15.67
CA MET A 1 -44.43 -6.36 15.13
C MET A 1 -42.98 -6.66 14.84
N ALA A 2 -42.62 -6.48 13.57
CA ALA A 2 -41.48 -7.09 12.89
C ALA A 2 -40.13 -6.54 13.36
N GLY A 3 -39.10 -7.39 13.20
CA GLY A 3 -37.73 -7.11 13.55
C GLY A 3 -37.10 -6.02 12.70
N THR A 4 -36.24 -5.24 13.34
CA THR A 4 -35.24 -4.41 12.69
C THR A 4 -33.88 -5.08 12.86
N THR A 5 -33.54 -5.94 11.89
CA THR A 5 -32.15 -6.28 11.57
C THR A 5 -31.49 -5.05 11.00
N GLN A 6 -30.73 -4.33 11.84
CA GLN A 6 -29.84 -3.29 11.36
C GLN A 6 -28.53 -3.94 10.94
N ALA A 7 -28.32 -3.92 9.63
CA ALA A 7 -27.20 -4.52 8.92
C ALA A 7 -25.88 -4.11 9.57
N ALA A 8 -25.15 -5.11 10.05
CA ALA A 8 -23.72 -5.01 10.22
C ALA A 8 -23.16 -4.83 8.81
N THR A 9 -22.71 -3.61 8.50
CA THR A 9 -21.79 -3.38 7.41
C THR A 9 -20.58 -4.25 7.67
N GLU A 10 -20.49 -5.32 6.90
CA GLU A 10 -19.34 -6.20 6.79
C GLU A 10 -18.21 -5.40 6.13
N GLU A 11 -17.64 -4.47 6.90
CA GLU A 11 -16.26 -4.06 6.69
C GLU A 11 -15.46 -5.34 6.82
N ALA A 12 -14.94 -5.82 5.70
CA ALA A 12 -14.08 -6.99 5.61
C ALA A 12 -12.80 -6.72 6.42
N ALA A 13 -12.93 -6.85 7.74
CA ALA A 13 -11.84 -6.81 8.67
C ALA A 13 -11.05 -8.10 8.43
N LEU A 14 -9.96 -7.97 7.69
CA LEU A 14 -8.92 -8.99 7.65
C LEU A 14 -8.66 -9.42 9.11
N PRO A 15 -8.68 -10.73 9.41
CA PRO A 15 -8.52 -11.20 10.78
C PRO A 15 -7.30 -10.53 11.42
N VAL A 16 -7.41 -10.07 12.67
CA VAL A 16 -6.46 -9.17 13.35
C VAL A 16 -4.99 -9.64 13.30
N VAL A 17 -4.75 -10.94 13.13
CA VAL A 17 -3.42 -11.55 12.91
C VAL A 17 -2.83 -11.20 11.53
N ASP A 18 -3.67 -11.10 10.51
CA ASP A 18 -3.31 -10.77 9.13
C ASP A 18 -3.13 -9.26 8.93
N ALA A 19 -3.82 -8.43 9.73
CA ALA A 19 -3.63 -6.98 9.73
C ALA A 19 -2.19 -6.58 10.09
N ARG A 20 -1.53 -7.30 11.01
CA ARG A 20 -0.10 -7.07 11.33
C ARG A 20 0.83 -7.50 10.20
N ALA A 21 0.46 -8.53 9.44
CA ALA A 21 1.25 -9.03 8.32
C ALA A 21 1.22 -8.10 7.10
N LEU A 22 0.23 -7.20 7.00
CA LEU A 22 0.11 -6.21 5.93
C LEU A 22 -0.07 -4.77 6.45
N ALA A 23 0.42 -4.49 7.67
CA ALA A 23 0.23 -3.19 8.31
C ALA A 23 0.72 -2.01 7.45
N ALA A 24 1.76 -2.20 6.62
CA ALA A 24 2.23 -1.14 5.72
C ALA A 24 1.25 -0.81 4.57
N ILE A 25 0.43 -1.77 4.14
CA ILE A 25 -0.63 -1.51 3.15
C ILE A 25 -1.83 -0.85 3.82
N VAL A 26 -2.18 -1.26 5.04
CA VAL A 26 -3.23 -0.62 5.84
C VAL A 26 -2.88 0.86 6.08
N GLU A 27 -1.66 1.14 6.53
CA GLU A 27 -1.16 2.50 6.72
C GLU A 27 -1.26 3.35 5.45
N LEU A 28 -0.89 2.78 4.29
CA LEU A 28 -1.04 3.47 3.01
C LEU A 28 -2.49 3.74 2.64
N ALA A 29 -3.39 2.78 2.89
CA ALA A 29 -4.81 2.95 2.64
C ALA A 29 -5.38 4.09 3.49
N ASP A 30 -4.99 4.17 4.76
CA ASP A 30 -5.42 5.23 5.67
C ASP A 30 -4.87 6.60 5.26
N MET A 31 -3.60 6.68 4.85
CA MET A 31 -3.01 7.90 4.30
C MET A 31 -3.77 8.37 3.04
N LEU A 32 -4.10 7.45 2.12
CA LEU A 32 -4.87 7.78 0.92
C LEU A 32 -6.27 8.30 1.27
N ARG A 33 -6.96 7.67 2.23
CA ARG A 33 -8.28 8.15 2.70
C ARG A 33 -8.19 9.54 3.30
N GLN A 34 -7.19 9.79 4.14
CA GLN A 34 -6.96 11.11 4.74
C GLN A 34 -6.67 12.17 3.68
N LEU A 35 -5.84 11.85 2.68
CA LEU A 35 -5.55 12.74 1.54
C LEU A 35 -6.81 13.04 0.71
N GLY A 36 -7.65 12.03 0.47
CA GLY A 36 -8.93 12.20 -0.21
C GLY A 36 -9.86 13.16 0.53
N ALA A 37 -9.92 13.05 1.85
CA ALA A 37 -10.77 13.86 2.73
C ALA A 37 -10.23 15.28 2.98
N ALA A 38 -8.90 15.47 3.03
CA ALA A 38 -8.26 16.75 3.36
C ALA A 38 -8.25 17.78 2.22
N SER A 39 -8.73 17.42 1.02
CA SER A 39 -8.74 18.34 -0.12
C SER A 39 -9.86 19.39 0.02
N SER A 40 -9.46 20.63 0.35
CA SER A 40 -10.34 21.77 0.67
C SER A 40 -11.16 22.34 -0.50
N GLY A 41 -11.05 21.78 -1.71
CA GLY A 41 -11.81 22.21 -2.89
C GLY A 41 -12.74 21.12 -3.40
N ARG A 42 -12.16 20.08 -4.01
CA ARG A 42 -12.88 18.90 -4.47
C ARG A 42 -12.13 17.68 -3.94
N PRO A 43 -12.76 16.76 -3.19
CA PRO A 43 -12.13 15.55 -2.69
C PRO A 43 -11.40 14.79 -3.81
N ILE A 44 -10.17 14.35 -3.56
CA ILE A 44 -9.45 13.47 -4.49
C ILE A 44 -10.17 12.13 -4.45
N ASP A 45 -10.59 11.65 -5.62
CA ASP A 45 -11.16 10.30 -5.70
C ASP A 45 -10.01 9.29 -5.59
N VAL A 46 -9.92 8.69 -4.40
CA VAL A 46 -8.87 7.73 -4.07
C VAL A 46 -9.33 6.28 -4.25
N ALA A 47 -10.60 6.03 -4.60
CA ALA A 47 -11.14 4.67 -4.70
C ALA A 47 -10.36 3.75 -5.65
N PRO A 48 -9.95 4.19 -6.87
CA PRO A 48 -9.17 3.34 -7.77
C PRO A 48 -7.81 2.91 -7.20
N PHE A 49 -7.23 3.74 -6.33
CA PHE A 49 -5.95 3.45 -5.69
C PHE A 49 -6.13 2.49 -4.51
N LEU A 50 -7.21 2.64 -3.73
CA LEU A 50 -7.59 1.70 -2.68
C LEU A 50 -7.88 0.30 -3.25
N ASP A 51 -8.54 0.20 -4.42
CA ASP A 51 -8.76 -1.08 -5.11
C ASP A 51 -7.43 -1.75 -5.50
N GLY A 52 -6.46 -0.95 -5.96
CA GLY A 52 -5.11 -1.43 -6.24
C GLY A 52 -4.40 -1.98 -4.99
N LEU A 53 -4.62 -1.38 -3.81
CA LEU A 53 -4.10 -1.89 -2.53
C LEU A 53 -4.72 -3.23 -2.15
N THR A 54 -6.03 -3.40 -2.38
CA THR A 54 -6.74 -4.67 -2.17
C THR A 54 -6.15 -5.78 -3.05
N ALA A 55 -5.93 -5.49 -4.33
CA ALA A 55 -5.35 -6.45 -5.28
C ALA A 55 -3.92 -6.86 -4.88
N VAL A 56 -3.09 -5.92 -4.43
CA VAL A 56 -1.72 -6.20 -3.97
C VAL A 56 -1.70 -6.97 -2.66
N SER A 57 -2.60 -6.67 -1.73
CA SER A 57 -2.75 -7.42 -0.47
C SER A 57 -3.05 -8.89 -0.75
N ALA A 58 -4.05 -9.15 -1.61
CA ALA A 58 -4.39 -10.51 -2.05
C ALA A 58 -3.21 -11.20 -2.75
N ARG A 59 -2.43 -10.46 -3.55
CA ARG A 59 -1.22 -11.00 -4.19
C ARG A 59 -0.18 -11.42 -3.15
N ILE A 60 0.10 -10.59 -2.14
CA ILE A 60 1.11 -10.90 -1.11
C ILE A 60 0.71 -12.13 -0.30
N HIS A 61 -0.57 -12.28 0.09
CA HIS A 61 -1.05 -13.48 0.78
C HIS A 61 -0.85 -14.77 -0.03
N ARG A 62 -0.96 -14.69 -1.35
CA ARG A 62 -0.79 -15.85 -2.25
C ARG A 62 0.68 -16.24 -2.47
N ILE A 63 1.64 -15.41 -2.08
CA ILE A 63 3.07 -15.75 -2.19
C ILE A 63 3.42 -16.75 -1.08
N LYS A 64 3.58 -18.03 -1.45
CA LYS A 64 4.09 -19.07 -0.57
C LYS A 64 5.59 -19.33 -0.79
N PRO A 65 6.36 -19.68 0.25
CA PRO A 65 6.02 -19.65 1.67
C PRO A 65 6.52 -18.33 2.31
N LEU A 66 5.73 -17.25 2.31
CA LEU A 66 6.02 -16.10 3.18
C LEU A 66 5.28 -16.28 4.51
N ASP A 67 6.01 -16.17 5.61
CA ASP A 67 5.43 -16.04 6.95
C ASP A 67 4.89 -14.61 7.17
N ALA A 68 4.38 -14.32 8.37
CA ALA A 68 3.82 -13.00 8.67
C ALA A 68 4.86 -11.87 8.62
N ALA A 69 6.10 -12.13 9.02
CA ALA A 69 7.17 -11.12 9.02
C ALA A 69 7.62 -10.82 7.58
N ASP A 70 7.75 -11.85 6.75
CA ASP A 70 8.10 -11.75 5.34
C ASP A 70 6.98 -11.09 4.51
N ARG A 71 5.70 -11.33 4.85
CA ARG A 71 4.57 -10.60 4.25
C ARG A 71 4.60 -9.12 4.60
N GLN A 72 4.93 -8.78 5.84
CA GLN A 72 5.03 -7.38 6.23
C GLN A 72 6.24 -6.70 5.58
N LEU A 73 7.35 -7.41 5.43
CA LEU A 73 8.51 -6.92 4.69
C LEU A 73 8.18 -6.72 3.20
N ALA A 74 7.43 -7.65 2.59
CA ALA A 74 6.88 -7.51 1.25
C ALA A 74 5.96 -6.28 1.11
N ALA A 75 5.03 -6.08 2.05
CA ALA A 75 4.15 -4.92 2.11
C ALA A 75 4.94 -3.61 2.20
N ARG A 76 6.01 -3.56 3.00
CA ARG A 76 6.90 -2.40 3.09
C ARG A 76 7.68 -2.12 1.81
N HIS A 77 8.13 -3.16 1.10
CA HIS A 77 8.79 -2.98 -0.19
C HIS A 77 7.82 -2.42 -1.25
N TYR A 78 6.58 -2.89 -1.25
CA TYR A 78 5.52 -2.28 -2.06
C TYR A 78 5.30 -0.81 -1.69
N TYR A 79 5.13 -0.51 -0.40
CA TYR A 79 4.95 0.85 0.14
C TYR A 79 6.08 1.80 -0.29
N ALA A 80 7.33 1.37 -0.15
CA ALA A 80 8.50 2.12 -0.59
C ALA A 80 8.47 2.41 -2.09
N GLY A 81 8.04 1.45 -2.89
CA GLY A 81 7.78 1.65 -4.31
C GLY A 81 6.75 2.75 -4.56
N VAL A 82 5.63 2.74 -3.82
CA VAL A 82 4.59 3.78 -3.95
C VAL A 82 5.14 5.16 -3.64
N LEU A 83 5.86 5.33 -2.52
CA LEU A 83 6.48 6.61 -2.17
C LEU A 83 7.47 7.08 -3.23
N ALA A 84 8.36 6.21 -3.70
CA ALA A 84 9.34 6.56 -4.72
C ALA A 84 8.66 6.93 -6.05
N GLY A 85 7.57 6.24 -6.42
CA GLY A 85 6.78 6.58 -7.60
C GLY A 85 6.01 7.89 -7.48
N ALA A 86 5.52 8.23 -6.29
CA ALA A 86 4.71 9.43 -6.06
C ALA A 86 5.57 10.68 -5.81
N CYS A 87 6.67 10.56 -5.09
CA CYS A 87 7.54 11.66 -4.67
C CYS A 87 8.80 11.81 -5.54
N GLY A 88 9.10 10.82 -6.39
CA GLY A 88 10.35 10.71 -7.12
C GLY A 88 11.37 9.85 -6.39
N ASP A 89 12.17 9.10 -7.16
CA ASP A 89 13.15 8.13 -6.65
C ASP A 89 14.28 8.81 -5.86
N GLU A 90 14.62 10.05 -6.22
CA GLU A 90 15.66 10.85 -5.56
C GLU A 90 15.16 11.64 -4.35
N SER A 91 13.86 11.54 -4.01
CA SER A 91 13.33 12.24 -2.83
C SER A 91 13.97 11.70 -1.54
N ALA A 92 14.28 12.59 -0.61
CA ALA A 92 14.91 12.22 0.67
C ALA A 92 14.09 11.15 1.42
N VAL A 93 12.76 11.21 1.31
CA VAL A 93 11.84 10.21 1.87
C VAL A 93 12.02 8.85 1.19
N ALA A 94 12.05 8.80 -0.15
CA ALA A 94 12.23 7.55 -0.89
C ALA A 94 13.60 6.91 -0.60
N LEU A 95 14.67 7.71 -0.58
CA LEU A 95 16.01 7.24 -0.26
C LEU A 95 16.11 6.70 1.18
N GLY A 96 15.59 7.44 2.16
CA GLY A 96 15.61 7.03 3.56
C GLY A 96 14.81 5.75 3.82
N VAL A 97 13.65 5.58 3.16
CA VAL A 97 12.84 4.35 3.24
C VAL A 97 13.56 3.19 2.55
N ALA A 98 14.15 3.41 1.38
CA ALA A 98 14.91 2.39 0.65
C ALA A 98 16.12 1.89 1.46
N GLU A 99 16.88 2.79 2.06
CA GLU A 99 18.04 2.46 2.90
C GLU A 99 17.63 1.63 4.13
N ARG A 100 16.54 2.03 4.80
CA ARG A 100 15.98 1.27 5.93
C ARG A 100 15.55 -0.14 5.52
N LEU A 101 14.95 -0.29 4.35
CA LEU A 101 14.53 -1.61 3.86
C LEU A 101 15.69 -2.48 3.41
N ALA A 102 16.73 -1.90 2.81
CA ALA A 102 17.96 -2.63 2.50
C ALA A 102 18.56 -3.28 3.76
N ARG A 103 18.57 -2.56 4.89
CA ARG A 103 18.98 -3.11 6.19
C ARG A 103 18.07 -4.24 6.67
N LEU A 104 16.76 -4.05 6.60
CA LEU A 104 15.79 -5.07 7.03
C LEU A 104 15.79 -6.32 6.15
N ALA A 105 16.19 -6.19 4.89
CA ALA A 105 16.25 -7.29 3.92
C ALA A 105 17.64 -7.96 3.84
N ALA A 106 18.63 -7.52 4.61
CA ALA A 106 20.01 -8.02 4.52
C ALA A 106 20.14 -9.53 4.77
N GLY A 107 19.20 -10.13 5.51
CA GLY A 107 19.13 -11.58 5.75
C GLY A 107 18.16 -12.35 4.83
N ALA A 108 17.51 -11.68 3.87
CA ALA A 108 16.48 -12.29 3.05
C ALA A 108 17.05 -13.21 1.98
N SER A 109 16.36 -14.32 1.71
CA SER A 109 16.74 -15.22 0.61
C SER A 109 16.70 -14.52 -0.75
N ARG A 110 17.49 -15.02 -1.72
CA ARG A 110 17.48 -14.49 -3.10
C ARG A 110 16.09 -14.56 -3.76
N ALA A 111 15.30 -15.57 -3.41
CA ALA A 111 13.93 -15.71 -3.90
C ALA A 111 13.00 -14.63 -3.30
N SER A 112 13.14 -14.34 -2.00
CA SER A 112 12.43 -13.25 -1.33
C SER A 112 12.82 -11.89 -1.92
N MET A 113 14.11 -11.65 -2.14
CA MET A 113 14.60 -10.41 -2.79
C MET A 113 14.01 -10.20 -4.18
N ARG A 114 13.90 -11.25 -5.01
CA ARG A 114 13.23 -11.14 -6.33
C ARG A 114 11.75 -10.76 -6.19
N ARG A 115 11.04 -11.33 -5.23
CA ARG A 115 9.63 -11.00 -4.96
C ARG A 115 9.48 -9.56 -4.48
N PHE A 116 10.36 -9.11 -3.58
CA PHE A 116 10.40 -7.74 -3.10
C PHE A 116 10.67 -6.74 -4.23
N ALA A 117 11.60 -7.03 -5.13
CA ALA A 117 11.86 -6.19 -6.30
C ALA A 117 10.64 -6.04 -7.23
N VAL A 118 9.88 -7.13 -7.43
CA VAL A 118 8.62 -7.09 -8.17
C VAL A 118 7.60 -6.19 -7.47
N LEU A 119 7.48 -6.29 -6.15
CA LEU A 119 6.56 -5.47 -5.36
C LEU A 119 6.94 -3.98 -5.39
N VAL A 120 8.22 -3.64 -5.28
CA VAL A 120 8.72 -2.26 -5.46
C VAL A 120 8.31 -1.73 -6.83
N ARG A 121 8.48 -2.51 -7.91
CA ARG A 121 8.12 -2.09 -9.27
C ARG A 121 6.62 -1.83 -9.41
N ILE A 122 5.77 -2.70 -8.86
CA ILE A 122 4.31 -2.52 -8.85
C ILE A 122 3.95 -1.26 -8.05
N GLY A 123 4.54 -1.09 -6.86
CA GLY A 123 4.36 0.10 -6.03
C GLY A 123 4.71 1.38 -6.78
N ARG A 124 5.87 1.42 -7.47
CA ARG A 124 6.29 2.58 -8.28
C ARG A 124 5.31 2.96 -9.37
N LEU A 125 4.76 1.96 -10.07
CA LEU A 125 3.73 2.19 -11.08
C LEU A 125 2.46 2.80 -10.45
N HIS A 126 2.05 2.27 -9.31
CA HIS A 126 0.90 2.77 -8.57
C HIS A 126 1.13 4.22 -8.09
N GLY A 127 2.27 4.50 -7.46
CA GLY A 127 2.64 5.84 -6.99
C GLY A 127 2.69 6.87 -8.10
N ARG A 128 3.26 6.53 -9.27
CA ARG A 128 3.27 7.42 -10.45
C ARG A 128 1.87 7.68 -10.98
N ALA A 129 1.01 6.66 -11.02
CA ALA A 129 -0.37 6.82 -11.45
C ALA A 129 -1.14 7.75 -10.50
N PHE A 130 -0.88 7.65 -9.20
CA PHE A 130 -1.46 8.54 -8.19
C PHE A 130 -0.97 9.99 -8.36
N ALA A 131 0.34 10.21 -8.44
CA ALA A 131 0.91 11.54 -8.67
C ALA A 131 0.35 12.19 -9.94
N ALA A 132 0.32 11.45 -11.06
CA ALA A 132 -0.25 11.94 -12.32
C ALA A 132 -1.76 12.27 -12.20
N HIS A 133 -2.51 11.53 -11.38
CA HIS A 133 -3.91 11.85 -11.11
C HIS A 133 -4.04 13.16 -10.31
N CYS A 134 -3.23 13.34 -9.27
CA CYS A 134 -3.18 14.56 -8.47
C CYS A 134 -2.78 15.78 -9.32
N GLU A 135 -1.77 15.66 -10.18
CA GLU A 135 -1.33 16.73 -11.08
C GLU A 135 -2.41 17.13 -12.10
N ARG A 136 -3.08 16.16 -12.72
CA ARG A 136 -4.21 16.45 -13.63
C ARG A 136 -5.30 17.22 -12.93
N ARG A 137 -5.57 16.92 -11.66
CA ARG A 137 -6.57 17.64 -10.86
C ARG A 137 -6.14 19.04 -10.47
N ALA A 138 -4.86 19.28 -10.20
CA ALA A 138 -4.36 20.62 -9.86
C ALA A 138 -4.39 21.60 -11.04
N ARG A 139 -4.56 21.11 -12.27
CA ARG A 139 -4.63 21.91 -13.50
C ARG A 139 -6.06 22.25 -13.95
N LEU A 140 -7.08 21.72 -13.28
CA LEU A 140 -8.51 21.93 -13.58
C LEU A 140 -9.14 22.86 -12.56
#